data_AF-Q9YE52-F1
#
_entry.id   AF-Q9YE52-F1
#
_cell.length_a   1.000
_cell.length_b   1.000
_cell.length_c   1.000
_cell.angle_alpha   90.00
_cell.angle_beta   90.00
_cell.angle_gamma   90.00
#
_symmetry.space_group_name_H-M   'P 1'
#
loop_
_entity.id
_entity.type
_entity.pdbx_description
1 polymer ?
#
loop_
_entity_poly.entity_id
_entity_poly.type
_entity_poly.pdbx_seq_one_letter_code
_entity_poly.pdbx_strand_id
1 'polypeptide(L)'
;MLTLNSLAPSERRTLILIYRYVYREGRTSRCFTYQGLRSWIHYALPKHERPEWHTVERAIRRLAELEVVRRLRRGRKVIFCPGKHWHQLLVEYRGVLSQAVKLEEPYRSLLHYLPGHKTWDRMRNRGI
;
A
#
# COMPACT_ATOMS: atom_id res chain seq x y z
N MET A 1 2.40 20.59 -2.92
CA MET A 1 1.36 19.55 -2.69
C MET A 1 2.00 18.19 -2.94
N LEU A 2 1.93 17.25 -1.99
CA LEU A 2 2.55 15.92 -2.15
C LEU A 2 1.74 15.06 -3.13
N THR A 3 2.40 14.43 -4.10
CA THR A 3 1.78 13.56 -5.12
C THR A 3 2.57 12.25 -5.25
N LEU A 4 1.98 11.20 -5.83
CA LEU A 4 2.70 9.94 -6.07
C LEU A 4 3.93 10.13 -6.95
N ASN A 5 3.83 11.05 -7.92
CA ASN A 5 4.92 11.35 -8.84
C ASN A 5 6.10 12.06 -8.17
N SER A 6 5.87 12.75 -7.05
CA SER A 6 6.93 13.37 -6.25
C SER A 6 7.72 12.39 -5.38
N LEU A 7 7.24 11.14 -5.22
CA LEU A 7 7.94 10.10 -4.45
C LEU A 7 8.99 9.39 -5.30
N ALA A 8 10.13 9.08 -4.68
CA ALA A 8 11.16 8.24 -5.28
C ALA A 8 10.60 6.83 -5.60
N PRO A 9 11.18 6.11 -6.59
CA PRO A 9 10.68 4.78 -6.95
C PRO A 9 10.60 3.78 -5.78
N SER A 10 11.58 3.81 -4.87
CA SER A 10 11.62 2.97 -3.68
C SER A 10 10.55 3.34 -2.65
N GLU A 11 10.27 4.63 -2.48
CA GLU A 11 9.20 5.15 -1.62
C GLU A 11 7.83 4.76 -2.15
N ARG A 12 7.61 4.92 -3.46
CA ARG A 12 6.37 4.55 -4.14
C ARG A 12 6.12 3.05 -4.04
N ARG A 13 7.14 2.23 -4.34
CA ARG A 13 7.07 0.76 -4.17
C ARG A 13 6.76 0.37 -2.73
N THR A 14 7.41 1.02 -1.76
CA THR A 14 7.17 0.76 -0.34
C THR A 14 5.76 1.16 0.09
N LEU A 15 5.26 2.31 -0.37
CA LEU A 15 3.90 2.76 -0.11
C LEU A 15 2.86 1.75 -0.64
N ILE A 16 3.07 1.22 -1.84
CA ILE A 16 2.23 0.16 -2.42
C ILE A 16 2.25 -1.11 -1.55
N LEU A 17 3.42 -1.52 -1.07
CA LEU A 17 3.55 -2.68 -0.18
C LEU A 17 2.81 -2.47 1.14
N ILE A 18 2.93 -1.28 1.74
CA ILE A 18 2.19 -0.93 2.96
C ILE A 18 0.69 -0.96 2.68
N TYR A 19 0.22 -0.38 1.57
CA TYR A 19 -1.19 -0.42 1.19
C TYR A 19 -1.70 -1.85 1.04
N ARG A 20 -0.97 -2.70 0.31
CA ARG A 20 -1.32 -4.12 0.17
C ARG A 20 -1.39 -4.80 1.54
N TYR A 21 -0.42 -4.54 2.42
CA TYR A 21 -0.39 -5.13 3.76
C TYR A 21 -1.59 -4.71 4.62
N VAL A 22 -1.91 -3.41 4.70
CA VAL A 22 -2.95 -2.93 5.61
C VAL A 22 -4.37 -3.12 5.07
N TYR A 23 -4.56 -3.17 3.74
CA TYR A 23 -5.89 -3.30 3.13
C TYR A 23 -6.24 -4.73 2.67
N ARG A 24 -5.28 -5.56 2.25
CA ARG A 24 -5.56 -6.94 1.79
C ARG A 24 -5.94 -7.88 2.92
N GLU A 25 -5.38 -7.65 4.11
CA GLU A 25 -5.56 -8.52 5.29
C GLU A 25 -6.84 -8.20 6.09
N GLY A 26 -7.74 -7.34 5.58
CA GLY A 26 -8.98 -6.99 6.26
C GLY A 26 -8.78 -6.36 7.65
N ARG A 27 -7.59 -5.80 7.92
CA ARG A 27 -7.22 -5.28 9.23
C ARG A 27 -8.08 -4.07 9.57
N THR A 28 -8.79 -4.15 10.70
CA THR A 28 -9.53 -3.03 11.29
C THR A 28 -8.60 -1.87 11.64
N SER A 29 -7.37 -2.17 12.06
CA SER A 29 -6.32 -1.17 12.25
C SER A 29 -5.51 -0.97 10.96
N ARG A 30 -5.56 0.24 10.40
CA ARG A 30 -4.73 0.66 9.26
C ARG A 30 -3.26 0.92 9.63
N CYS A 31 -2.84 0.52 10.83
CA CYS A 31 -1.48 0.72 11.33
C CYS A 31 -0.63 -0.55 11.17
N PHE A 32 0.69 -0.39 11.11
CA PHE A 32 1.66 -1.48 10.96
C PHE A 32 2.91 -1.28 11.82
N THR A 33 3.70 -2.33 11.97
CA THR A 33 5.04 -2.28 12.59
C THR A 33 6.07 -2.73 11.57
N TYR A 34 7.35 -2.39 11.80
CA TYR A 34 8.46 -2.90 10.98
C TYR A 34 8.44 -4.43 10.88
N GLN A 35 8.38 -5.10 12.04
CA GLN A 35 8.36 -6.57 12.09
C GLN A 35 7.16 -7.14 11.34
N GLY A 36 5.96 -6.59 11.54
CA GLY A 36 4.74 -7.07 10.89
C GLY A 36 4.80 -6.97 9.36
N LEU A 37 5.30 -5.84 8.85
CA LEU A 37 5.45 -5.65 7.41
C LEU A 37 6.57 -6.54 6.84
N ARG A 38 7.71 -6.66 7.52
CA ARG A 38 8.84 -7.51 7.09
C ARG A 38 8.42 -8.97 6.96
N SER A 39 7.76 -9.49 7.98
CA SER A 39 7.26 -10.87 7.98
C SER A 39 6.29 -11.07 6.83
N TRP A 40 5.33 -10.16 6.63
CA TRP A 40 4.40 -10.27 5.52
C TRP A 40 5.08 -10.24 4.16
N ILE A 41 6.05 -9.33 3.93
CA ILE A 41 6.83 -9.30 2.67
C ILE A 41 7.53 -10.64 2.44
N HIS A 42 8.08 -11.23 3.50
CA HIS A 42 8.77 -12.52 3.39
C HIS A 42 7.83 -13.67 2.99
N TYR A 43 6.62 -13.72 3.55
CA TYR A 43 5.69 -14.83 3.31
C TYR A 43 4.74 -14.60 2.12
N ALA A 44 4.39 -13.36 1.82
CA ALA A 44 3.39 -13.03 0.80
C ALA A 44 3.98 -12.78 -0.60
N LEU A 45 5.29 -12.55 -0.71
CA LEU A 45 5.95 -12.27 -1.99
C LEU A 45 6.95 -13.37 -2.40
N PRO A 46 7.02 -13.70 -3.70
CA PRO A 46 8.09 -14.53 -4.27
C PRO A 46 9.47 -13.96 -3.97
N LYS A 47 10.49 -14.82 -3.79
CA LYS A 47 11.85 -14.42 -3.39
C LYS A 47 12.45 -13.32 -4.29
N HIS A 48 12.21 -13.39 -5.60
CA HIS A 48 12.74 -12.44 -6.58
C HIS A 48 12.03 -11.07 -6.56
N GLU A 49 10.83 -10.98 -5.98
CA GLU A 49 10.09 -9.72 -5.83
C GLU A 49 10.32 -9.03 -4.49
N ARG A 50 11.01 -9.69 -3.54
CA ARG A 50 11.24 -9.16 -2.20
C ARG A 50 12.21 -7.98 -2.29
N PRO A 51 11.81 -6.75 -1.91
CA PRO A 51 12.74 -5.65 -1.81
C PRO A 51 13.72 -5.89 -0.67
N GLU A 52 14.92 -5.30 -0.80
CA GLU A 52 15.89 -5.27 0.29
C GLU A 52 15.30 -4.53 1.50
N TRP A 53 15.38 -5.15 2.68
CA TRP A 53 14.70 -4.63 3.88
C TRP A 53 15.21 -3.25 4.30
N HIS A 54 16.51 -2.98 4.22
CA HIS A 54 17.07 -1.67 4.55
C HIS A 54 16.56 -0.55 3.63
N THR A 55 16.26 -0.88 2.38
CA THR A 55 15.65 0.06 1.43
C THR A 55 14.20 0.36 1.82
N VAL A 56 13.44 -0.65 2.23
CA VAL A 56 12.07 -0.49 2.76
C VAL A 56 12.06 0.36 4.04
N GLU A 57 12.99 0.11 4.98
CA GLU A 57 13.08 0.88 6.22
C GLU A 57 13.38 2.36 5.96
N ARG A 58 14.32 2.66 5.07
CA ARG A 58 14.64 4.04 4.67
C ARG A 58 13.43 4.73 4.04
N ALA A 59 12.74 4.04 3.13
CA ALA A 59 11.52 4.55 2.52
C ALA A 59 10.42 4.82 3.56
N ILE A 60 10.22 3.94 4.56
CA ILE A 60 9.24 4.17 5.64
C ILE A 60 9.57 5.42 6.46
N ARG A 61 10.86 5.63 6.80
CA ARG A 61 11.28 6.85 7.52
C ARG A 61 10.98 8.09 6.70
N ARG A 62 11.28 8.06 5.40
CA ARG A 62 11.02 9.18 4.50
C ARG A 62 9.52 9.46 4.32
N LEU A 63 8.71 8.41 4.17
CA LEU A 63 7.25 8.52 4.17
C LEU A 63 6.72 9.08 5.51
N ALA A 64 7.41 8.85 6.62
CA ALA A 64 7.04 9.43 7.90
C ALA A 64 7.39 10.93 8.01
N GLU A 65 8.55 11.34 7.49
CA GLU A 65 8.95 12.75 7.39
C GLU A 65 7.99 13.54 6.49
N LEU A 66 7.48 12.91 5.43
CA LEU A 66 6.51 13.49 4.50
C LEU A 66 5.07 13.43 5.02
N GLU A 67 4.84 13.08 6.30
CA GLU A 67 3.53 12.93 6.92
C GLU A 67 2.56 11.98 6.17
N VAL A 68 3.08 11.06 5.36
CA VAL A 68 2.28 10.01 4.70
C VAL A 68 1.88 8.96 5.72
N VAL A 69 2.82 8.60 6.60
CA VAL A 69 2.57 7.74 7.76
C VAL A 69 3.00 8.46 9.03
N ARG A 70 2.22 8.34 10.10
CA ARG A 70 2.58 8.87 11.41
C ARG A 70 3.30 7.81 12.21
N ARG A 71 4.53 8.10 12.64
CA ARG A 71 5.31 7.26 13.54
C ARG A 71 4.88 7.49 15.00
N LEU A 72 4.49 6.43 15.69
CA LEU A 72 4.09 6.42 17.09
C LEU A 72 4.98 5.45 17.87
N ARG A 73 5.42 5.86 19.06
CA ARG A 73 6.17 5.00 19.98
C ARG A 73 5.24 4.53 21.09
N ARG A 74 5.04 3.21 21.22
CA ARG A 74 4.30 2.59 22.32
C ARG A 74 5.25 1.70 23.10
N GLY A 75 5.84 2.25 24.17
CA GLY A 75 6.91 1.61 24.92
C GLY A 75 8.13 1.34 24.05
N ARG A 76 8.51 0.05 23.94
CA ARG A 76 9.61 -0.41 23.07
C ARG A 76 9.21 -0.61 21.60
N LYS A 77 7.92 -0.54 21.26
CA LYS A 77 7.43 -0.79 19.90
C LYS A 77 7.24 0.51 19.13
N VAL A 78 7.60 0.48 17.84
CA VAL A 78 7.31 1.54 16.87
C VAL A 78 6.17 1.10 15.98
N ILE A 79 5.13 1.92 15.91
CA ILE A 79 3.92 1.70 15.13
C ILE A 79 3.80 2.84 14.12
N PHE A 80 3.39 2.52 12.90
CA PHE A 80 3.13 3.48 11.84
C PHE A 80 1.65 3.44 11.51
N CYS A 81 0.99 4.59 11.53
CA CYS A 81 -0.42 4.73 11.20
C CYS A 81 -0.60 5.68 10.00
N PRO A 82 -1.77 5.72 9.36
CA PRO A 82 -2.07 6.73 8.35
C PRO A 82 -1.75 8.14 8.84
N GLY A 83 -0.99 8.89 8.06
CA GLY A 83 -0.69 10.30 8.29
C GLY A 83 -1.64 11.21 7.50
N LYS A 84 -1.30 12.51 7.48
CA LYS A 84 -2.09 13.56 6.83
C LYS A 84 -2.28 13.32 5.34
N HIS A 85 -1.23 12.88 4.65
CA HIS A 85 -1.25 12.70 3.19
C HIS A 85 -1.66 11.28 2.74
N TRP A 86 -1.96 10.39 3.69
CA TRP A 86 -2.29 8.99 3.40
C TRP A 86 -3.48 8.84 2.43
N HIS A 87 -4.57 9.55 2.71
CA HIS A 87 -5.81 9.43 1.94
C HIS A 87 -5.69 10.02 0.54
N GLN A 88 -5.01 11.16 0.43
CA GLN A 88 -4.75 11.82 -0.85
C GLN A 88 -3.96 10.91 -1.79
N LEU A 89 -2.83 10.36 -1.32
CA LEU A 89 -2.00 9.45 -2.14
C LEU A 89 -2.70 8.13 -2.46
N LEU A 90 -3.57 7.64 -1.58
CA LEU A 90 -4.37 6.45 -1.83
C LEU A 90 -5.39 6.66 -2.95
N VAL A 91 -6.04 7.83 -2.99
CA VAL A 91 -6.97 8.21 -4.06
C VAL A 91 -6.23 8.31 -5.38
N GLU A 92 -5.07 8.99 -5.40
CA GLU A 92 -4.23 9.09 -6.59
C GLU A 92 -3.82 7.69 -7.09
N TYR A 93 -3.41 6.80 -6.19
CA TYR A 93 -3.00 5.43 -6.54
C TYR A 93 -4.16 4.63 -7.14
N ARG A 94 -5.37 4.74 -6.55
CA ARG A 94 -6.57 4.09 -7.08
C ARG A 94 -6.98 4.67 -8.43
N GLY A 95 -6.84 5.98 -8.62
CA GLY A 95 -7.05 6.65 -9.90
C GLY A 95 -6.16 6.05 -10.98
N VAL A 96 -4.84 6.00 -10.73
CA VAL A 96 -3.85 5.39 -11.63
C VAL A 96 -4.18 3.93 -11.93
N LEU A 97 -4.54 3.12 -10.93
CA LEU A 97 -4.93 1.72 -11.15
C LEU A 97 -6.18 1.60 -12.03
N SER A 98 -7.22 2.40 -11.76
CA SER A 98 -8.44 2.37 -12.57
C SER A 98 -8.23 2.81 -14.01
N GLN A 99 -7.25 3.68 -14.27
CA GLN A 99 -6.86 4.10 -15.62
C GLN A 99 -6.00 3.04 -16.30
N ALA A 100 -5.08 2.39 -15.57
CA ALA A 100 -4.30 1.26 -16.08
C ALA A 100 -5.19 0.07 -16.48
N VAL A 101 -6.19 -0.26 -15.67
CA VAL A 101 -7.18 -1.32 -15.97
C VAL A 101 -8.02 -0.97 -17.22
N LYS A 102 -8.30 0.31 -17.46
CA LYS A 102 -9.00 0.75 -18.70
C LYS A 102 -8.12 0.70 -19.95
N LEU A 103 -6.80 0.68 -19.80
CA LEU A 103 -5.84 0.60 -20.91
C LEU A 103 -5.42 -0.85 -21.23
N GLU A 104 -5.64 -1.80 -20.32
CA GLU A 104 -5.28 -3.22 -20.45
C GLU A 104 -6.42 -4.13 -20.93
N GLU A 105 -7.17 -3.74 -21.97
CA GLU A 105 -8.12 -4.68 -22.61
C GLU A 105 -7.49 -5.90 -23.34
N PRO A 106 -6.15 -6.01 -23.59
CA PRO A 106 -5.58 -7.29 -24.02
C PRO A 106 -4.82 -8.07 -22.92
N TYR A 107 -4.57 -7.51 -21.72
CA TYR A 107 -3.73 -8.17 -20.68
C TYR A 107 -4.53 -8.81 -19.54
N ARG A 108 -5.68 -9.40 -19.89
CA ARG A 108 -6.58 -10.15 -18.99
C ARG A 108 -5.89 -11.30 -18.23
N SER A 109 -4.71 -11.75 -18.68
CA SER A 109 -3.92 -12.82 -18.05
C SER A 109 -3.12 -12.39 -16.81
N LEU A 110 -2.85 -11.08 -16.62
CA LEU A 110 -2.16 -10.57 -15.42
C LEU A 110 -3.12 -10.30 -14.24
N LEU A 111 -4.43 -10.32 -14.50
CA LEU A 111 -5.48 -10.12 -13.49
C LEU A 111 -5.62 -11.28 -12.48
N HIS A 112 -4.91 -12.40 -12.65
CA HIS A 112 -4.88 -13.49 -11.67
C HIS A 112 -4.23 -13.11 -10.32
N TYR A 113 -3.58 -11.94 -10.22
CA TYR A 113 -2.95 -11.45 -8.98
C TYR A 113 -3.68 -10.31 -8.26
N LEU A 114 -4.87 -9.90 -8.73
CA LEU A 114 -5.72 -8.90 -8.05
C LEU A 114 -6.92 -9.56 -7.34
N PRO A 115 -6.84 -9.87 -6.02
CA PRO A 115 -8.02 -10.24 -5.28
C PRO A 115 -8.78 -8.98 -4.85
N GLY A 116 -9.95 -8.73 -5.44
CA GLY A 116 -10.80 -7.62 -5.00
C GLY A 116 -11.98 -7.21 -5.88
N HIS A 117 -12.20 -7.80 -7.05
CA HIS A 117 -13.38 -7.45 -7.86
C HIS A 117 -14.73 -7.83 -7.19
N LYS A 118 -14.73 -8.79 -6.24
CA LYS A 118 -15.96 -9.26 -5.59
C LYS A 118 -16.56 -8.30 -4.53
N THR A 119 -15.84 -7.26 -4.09
CA THR A 119 -16.39 -6.29 -3.12
C THR A 119 -17.06 -5.09 -3.78
N TRP A 120 -16.73 -4.76 -5.03
CA TRP A 120 -17.37 -3.67 -5.78
C TRP A 120 -18.72 -4.08 -6.37
N ASP A 121 -18.87 -5.31 -6.86
CA ASP A 121 -20.16 -5.81 -7.37
C ASP A 121 -21.22 -5.89 -6.28
N ARG A 122 -20.81 -6.10 -5.02
CA ARG A 122 -21.73 -6.16 -3.88
C ARG A 122 -22.24 -4.79 -3.42
N MET A 123 -21.53 -3.71 -3.77
CA MET A 123 -21.97 -2.33 -3.49
C MET A 123 -22.82 -1.76 -4.63
N ARG A 124 -22.60 -2.17 -5.89
CA ARG A 124 -23.42 -1.70 -7.02
C ARG A 124 -24.81 -2.35 -7.07
N ASN A 125 -24.98 -3.55 -6.52
CA ASN A 125 -26.26 -4.27 -6.46
C ASN A 125 -27.12 -3.96 -5.21
N ARG A 126 -26.73 -2.97 -4.39
CA ARG A 126 -27.58 -2.43 -3.32
C ARG A 126 -27.78 -0.94 -3.62
N GLY A 127 -28.82 -0.62 -4.37
CA GLY A 127 -29.16 0.76 -4.72
C GLY A 127 -29.33 1.64 -3.48
N ILE A 128 -28.26 2.38 -3.18
CA ILE A 128 -28.25 3.61 -2.36
C ILE A 128 -27.40 4.61 -3.16
#